data_AF-A0A5E6N9B6-F1
#
_entry.id   AF-A0A5E6N9B6-F1
#
_cell.length_a   1.000
_cell.length_b   1.000
_cell.length_c   1.000
_cell.angle_alpha   90.00
_cell.angle_beta   90.00
_cell.angle_gamma   90.00
#
_symmetry.space_group_name_H-M   'P 1'
#
loop_
_entity.id
_entity.type
_entity.pdbx_description
1 polymer ?
#
loop_
_entity_poly.entity_id
_entity_poly.type
_entity_poly.pdbx_seq_one_letter_code
_entity_poly.pdbx_strand_id
1 'polypeptide(L)' 'MGVDVARFGDDKTVFAFRQGRNARVIPFQRYTGDNTMIVADHVAEAILRYNIDKVFIDGVGVGGGVVDRLVQMGYSM' A
#
# COMPACT_ATOMS: atom_id res chain seq x y z
N MET A 1 0.36 -6.30 5.43
CA MET A 1 -0.03 -4.88 5.30
C MET A 1 -1.28 -4.79 4.44
N GLY A 2 -2.27 -4.00 4.85
CA GLY A 2 -3.42 -3.65 4.01
C GLY A 2 -3.21 -2.26 3.43
N VAL A 3 -3.61 -2.05 2.17
CA VAL A 3 -3.47 -0.78 1.46
C VAL A 3 -4.81 -0.41 0.85
N ASP A 4 -5.39 0.67 1.34
CA ASP A 4 -6.59 1.30 0.78
C ASP A 4 -6.16 2.50 -0.06
N VAL A 5 -6.43 2.46 -1.37
CA VAL A 5 -5.85 3.39 -2.34
C VAL A 5 -6.85 4.49 -2.67
N ALA A 6 -6.49 5.73 -2.35
CA ALA A 6 -7.19 6.91 -2.83
C ALA A 6 -6.32 7.61 -3.89
N ARG A 7 -6.95 8.01 -5.01
CA ARG A 7 -6.30 8.71 -6.11
C ARG A 7 -6.92 10.08 -6.29
N PHE A 8 -6.13 11.12 -5.98
CA PHE A 8 -6.54 12.53 -6.00
C PHE A 8 -7.70 12.85 -5.04
N GLY A 9 -8.07 14.13 -4.96
CA GLY A 9 -9.08 14.62 -4.02
C GLY A 9 -8.60 14.70 -2.58
N ASP A 10 -9.55 14.83 -1.65
CA ASP A 10 -9.29 15.02 -0.22
C ASP A 10 -9.11 13.69 0.54
N ASP A 11 -9.41 12.57 -0.13
CA ASP A 11 -9.25 11.23 0.42
C ASP A 11 -7.77 10.84 0.51
N LYS A 12 -7.48 9.92 1.43
CA LYS A 12 -6.11 9.51 1.76
C LYS A 12 -5.90 8.05 1.42
N THR A 13 -4.77 7.76 0.77
CA THR A 13 -4.26 6.39 0.72
C THR A 13 -3.79 6.01 2.12
N VAL A 14 -4.24 4.86 2.64
CA VAL A 14 -3.93 4.41 4.00
C VAL A 14 -3.24 3.06 3.98
N PHE A 15 -2.08 2.98 4.65
CA PHE A 15 -1.39 1.72 4.89
C PHE A 15 -1.64 1.27 6.33
N ALA A 16 -2.29 0.12 6.47
CA ALA A 16 -2.57 -0.52 7.74
C ALA A 16 -1.58 -1.68 7.99
N PHE A 17 -0.94 -1.65 9.15
CA PHE A 17 0.05 -2.64 9.55
C PHE A 17 -0.47 -3.53 10.67
N ARG A 18 -0.09 -4.81 10.64
CA ARG A 18 -0.29 -5.73 11.75
C ARG A 18 0.77 -6.84 11.75
N GLN A 19 1.10 -7.32 12.93
CA GLN A 19 1.87 -8.54 13.15
C GLN A 19 1.02 -9.51 13.99
N GLY A 20 0.56 -10.60 13.36
CA GLY A 20 -0.45 -11.46 13.96
C GLY A 20 -1.74 -10.67 14.29
N ARG A 21 -2.12 -10.64 15.57
CA ARG A 21 -3.27 -9.89 16.10
C ARG A 21 -2.93 -8.47 16.55
N ASN A 22 -1.66 -8.08 16.53
CA ASN A 22 -1.22 -6.77 17.00
C ASN A 22 -1.10 -5.78 15.83
N ALA A 23 -1.98 -4.78 15.80
CA ALA A 23 -1.98 -3.71 14.80
C ALA A 23 -1.32 -2.39 15.27
N ARG A 24 -0.56 -2.43 16.37
CA ARG A 24 0.02 -1.23 17.02
C ARG A 24 1.54 -1.12 16.89
N VAL A 25 2.19 -2.15 16.37
CA VAL A 25 3.66 -2.21 16.26
C VAL A 25 4.19 -1.13 15.30
N ILE A 26 3.53 -0.96 14.17
CA ILE A 26 3.86 0.06 13.16
C ILE A 26 2.64 0.98 13.04
N PRO A 27 2.81 2.30 13.24
CA PRO A 27 1.73 3.26 13.04
C PRO A 27 1.19 3.23 11.60
N PHE A 28 -0.10 3.52 11.44
CA PHE A 28 -0.69 3.60 10.11
C PHE A 28 -0.14 4.82 9.38
N GLN A 29 0.22 4.61 8.11
CA GLN A 29 0.71 5.68 7.25
C GLN A 29 -0.42 6.18 6.36
N ARG A 30 -0.39 7.48 6.05
CA ARG A 30 -1.41 8.14 5.23
C ARG A 30 -0.75 9.05 4.23
N TYR A 31 -1.20 8.98 3.00
CA TYR A 31 -0.69 9.75 1.87
C TYR A 31 -1.86 10.45 1.18
N THR A 32 -1.64 11.63 0.61
CA THR A 32 -2.71 12.46 0.02
C THR A 32 -2.24 13.00 -1.32
N GLY A 33 -3.10 12.88 -2.35
CA GLY A 33 -2.83 13.40 -3.69
C GLY A 33 -1.94 12.52 -4.58
N ASP A 34 -1.48 11.37 -4.09
CA ASP A 34 -0.62 10.48 -4.86
C ASP A 34 -1.37 9.78 -5.99
N ASN A 35 -0.65 9.58 -7.10
CA ASN A 35 -1.11 8.70 -8.17
C ASN A 35 -0.69 7.24 -7.88
N THR A 36 -1.22 6.30 -8.65
CA THR A 36 -0.99 4.86 -8.45
C THR A 36 0.48 4.44 -8.56
N MET A 37 1.30 5.17 -9.31
CA MET A 37 2.73 4.88 -9.45
C MET A 37 3.49 5.23 -8.17
N ILE A 38 3.22 6.41 -7.61
CA ILE A 38 3.82 6.86 -6.34
C ILE A 38 3.37 5.95 -5.19
N VAL A 39 2.08 5.60 -5.14
CA VAL A 39 1.57 4.66 -4.14
C VAL A 39 2.27 3.30 -4.25
N ALA A 40 2.51 2.79 -5.46
CA ALA A 40 3.26 1.55 -5.64
C ALA A 40 4.70 1.63 -5.10
N ASP A 41 5.39 2.74 -5.34
CA ASP A 41 6.73 2.96 -4.79
C ASP A 41 6.71 3.02 -3.25
N HIS A 42 5.71 3.67 -2.64
CA HIS A 42 5.52 3.63 -1.18
C HIS A 42 5.26 2.22 -0.65
N VAL A 43 4.48 1.40 -1.37
CA VAL A 43 4.25 0.00 -0.98
C VAL A 43 5.56 -0.78 -1.05
N ALA A 44 6.34 -0.64 -2.12
CA ALA A 44 7.64 -1.30 -2.27
C ALA A 44 8.62 -0.91 -1.16
N GLU A 45 8.69 0.38 -0.84
CA GLU A 45 9.50 0.91 0.28
C GLU A 45 9.05 0.30 1.61
N ALA A 46 7.74 0.24 1.87
CA ALA A 46 7.20 -0.33 3.10
C ALA A 46 7.46 -1.84 3.21
N ILE A 47 7.39 -2.59 2.10
CA ILE A 47 7.74 -4.02 2.06
C ILE A 47 9.18 -4.22 2.55
N LEU A 48 10.12 -3.46 2.00
CA LEU A 48 11.54 -3.57 2.33
C LEU A 48 11.85 -3.06 3.74
N ARG A 49 11.31 -1.89 4.11
CA ARG A 49 11.58 -1.24 5.41
C ARG A 49 11.06 -2.05 6.58
N TYR A 50 9.88 -2.64 6.46
CA TYR A 50 9.21 -3.34 7.57
C TYR A 50 9.22 -4.86 7.42
N ASN A 51 9.92 -5.38 6.40
CA ASN A 51 9.99 -6.81 6.08
C ASN A 51 8.59 -7.46 6.03
N ILE A 52 7.71 -6.91 5.19
CA ILE A 52 6.30 -7.31 5.13
C ILE A 52 6.15 -8.68 4.47
N ASP A 53 5.53 -9.63 5.16
CA ASP A 53 5.30 -10.98 4.63
C ASP A 53 4.25 -11.03 3.51
N LYS A 54 3.20 -10.21 3.61
CA LYS A 54 2.08 -10.15 2.65
C LYS A 54 1.47 -8.76 2.57
N VAL A 55 1.12 -8.35 1.36
CA VAL A 55 0.40 -7.12 1.06
C VAL A 55 -0.97 -7.45 0.50
N PHE A 56 -2.00 -6.75 0.95
CA PHE A 56 -3.35 -6.80 0.38
C PHE A 56 -3.69 -5.38 -0.05
N ILE A 57 -3.96 -5.20 -1.34
CA ILE A 57 -4.32 -3.91 -1.93
C ILE A 57 -5.81 -3.96 -2.24
N ASP A 58 -6.58 -2.95 -1.80
CA ASP A 58 -7.95 -2.80 -2.26
C ASP A 58 -7.94 -2.44 -3.74
N GLY A 59 -8.28 -3.44 -4.57
CA GLY A 59 -8.27 -3.32 -6.03
C GLY A 59 -9.52 -2.64 -6.59
N VAL A 60 -10.57 -2.42 -5.80
CA VAL A 60 -11.79 -1.76 -6.28
C VAL A 60 -11.47 -0.29 -6.61
N GLY A 61 -11.94 0.19 -7.76
CA GLY A 61 -11.65 1.54 -8.23
C GLY A 61 -10.25 1.68 -8.83
N VAL A 62 -9.32 2.32 -8.11
CA VAL A 62 -8.01 2.76 -8.64
C VAL A 62 -6.84 1.88 -8.20
N GLY A 63 -7.04 0.95 -7.27
CA GLY A 63 -5.96 0.13 -6.72
C GLY A 63 -5.35 -0.89 -7.69
N GLY A 64 -6.07 -1.29 -8.75
CA GLY A 64 -5.55 -2.20 -9.77
C GLY A 64 -4.25 -1.72 -10.41
N GLY A 65 -4.12 -0.41 -10.68
CA GLY A 65 -2.89 0.15 -11.24
C GLY A 65 -1.69 0.10 -10.28
N VAL A 66 -1.92 0.02 -8.97
CA VAL A 66 -0.86 -0.20 -7.97
C VAL A 66 -0.37 -1.64 -8.04
N VAL A 67 -1.29 -2.60 -8.16
CA VAL A 67 -0.97 -4.03 -8.31
C VAL A 67 -0.16 -4.26 -9.58
N ASP A 68 -0.64 -3.77 -10.73
CA ASP A 68 0.04 -3.92 -12.02
C ASP A 68 1.48 -3.39 -11.98
N ARG A 69 1.67 -2.23 -11.36
CA ARG A 69 2.99 -1.62 -11.19
C ARG A 69 3.90 -2.47 -10.29
N LEU A 70 3.39 -2.99 -9.18
CA LEU A 70 4.17 -3.82 -8.27
C LEU A 70 4.57 -5.16 -8.90
N VAL A 71 3.69 -5.76 -9.70
CA VAL A 71 4.01 -6.94 -10.51
C VAL A 71 5.10 -6.61 -11.54
N GLN A 72 5.00 -5.47 -12.22
CA GLN A 72 6.05 -5.00 -13.14
C GLN A 72 7.40 -4.79 -12.43
N MET A 73 7.39 -4.36 -11.17
CA MET A 73 8.59 -4.19 -10.34
C MET A 73 9.16 -5.53 -9.81
N GLY A 74 8.49 -6.66 -10.08
CA GLY A 74 8.94 -8.00 -9.69
C GLY A 74 8.40 -8.50 -8.36
N TYR A 75 7.43 -7.81 -7.75
CA TYR A 75 6.75 -8.28 -6.54
C TYR A 75 5.67 -9.31 -6.90
N SER A 76 5.54 -10.35 -6.07
CA SER A 76 4.41 -11.27 -6.13
C SER A 76 3.26 -10.70 -5.30
N MET A 77 2.11 -10.47 -5.95
CA MET A 77 0.90 -9.91 -5.33
C MET A 77 -0.25 -10.92 -5.25
#